data_AF-A0A094LJA3-F1
#
_entry.id   AF-A0A094LJA3-F1
#
_cell.length_a   1.000
_cell.length_b   1.000
_cell.length_c   1.000
_cell.angle_alpha   90.00
_cell.angle_beta   90.00
_cell.angle_gamma   90.00
#
_symmetry.space_group_name_H-M   'P 1'
#
loop_
_entity.id
_entity.type
_entity.pdbx_description
1 polymer ?
#
loop_
_entity_poly.entity_id
_entity_poly.type
_entity_poly.pdbx_seq_one_letter_code
_entity_poly.pdbx_strand_id
1 'polypeptide(L)'
;MRKEGLQILPKRQEEENSVEAHDGNDFKIPVLPYGQHLVIDIQTTWGDRHYVGLNGIEVFSSKGEPVQISKITADPPDINILPVYGNDPRIITNLIDGVNRTQDDMHLWLAPFTPGKSHFIFIDFVNSCQVAMIRIWNYNKSRIHSFRGVKDIIMVLDEQCIFKGEIAKASGALSGAPEHFGDTILFTTDDDILEAIYCYDETYDGEMENAGSLRYEEELKRPTTADREGDERPFTQAGKYVCRCIICMFSYIGLQLNFTMTWGDSHYLGLTGLEVIGKDGHALKISTEQISASPQDLNDLPEYTGDSRTLEKLIDGTNITVEDDHMWLIPFSFGEDHLLTIHFDKIESIAGLRFWNYNKSPEDTFRGVSKRKEALPAKIYSKGFLIRKGPGNCHFDFAQEILFLDYLQPQLINKVQRRTGSKRKEQAIVFQFQLLTSWGDPYYIGLNGLELFNERGDQILLTENSI
;
A
#
# COMPACT_ATOMS: atom_id res chain seq x y z
N MET A 1 51.33 2.40 -71.97
CA MET A 1 51.75 2.05 -70.59
C MET A 1 51.59 3.26 -69.69
N ARG A 2 50.62 3.25 -68.77
CA ARG A 2 50.58 4.09 -67.56
C ARG A 2 49.78 3.31 -66.50
N LYS A 3 50.51 2.55 -65.69
CA LYS A 3 50.19 2.13 -64.31
C LYS A 3 50.74 3.24 -63.39
N GLU A 4 50.30 3.52 -62.18
CA GLU A 4 49.32 3.00 -61.23
C GLU A 4 49.18 4.10 -60.17
N GLY A 5 48.02 4.20 -59.51
CA GLY A 5 47.79 5.09 -58.37
C GLY A 5 46.52 4.65 -57.64
N LEU A 6 46.69 4.22 -56.39
CA LEU A 6 45.73 3.59 -55.48
C LEU A 6 44.34 4.27 -55.42
N GLN A 7 43.28 3.46 -55.41
CA GLN A 7 41.94 3.83 -54.94
C GLN A 7 41.80 3.51 -53.45
N ILE A 8 41.49 4.52 -52.65
CA ILE A 8 40.91 4.40 -51.30
C ILE A 8 39.53 5.07 -51.39
N LEU A 9 38.47 4.29 -51.21
CA LEU A 9 37.08 4.74 -51.18
C LEU A 9 36.77 5.41 -49.82
N PRO A 10 35.97 6.49 -49.77
CA PRO A 10 35.61 7.16 -48.53
C PRO A 10 34.44 6.43 -47.82
N LYS A 11 34.55 6.36 -46.48
CA LYS A 11 33.49 5.92 -45.56
C LYS A 11 32.26 6.82 -45.71
N ARG A 12 31.08 6.20 -45.97
CA ARG A 12 29.78 6.83 -45.71
C ARG A 12 29.49 6.70 -44.22
N GLN A 13 29.24 7.83 -43.56
CA GLN A 13 28.52 7.87 -42.30
C GLN A 13 27.04 7.67 -42.65
N GLU A 14 26.45 6.59 -42.17
CA GLU A 14 25.01 6.43 -42.09
C GLU A 14 24.60 6.88 -40.68
N GLU A 15 23.87 7.99 -40.62
CA GLU A 15 23.18 8.47 -39.44
C GLU A 15 22.01 7.52 -39.15
N GLU A 16 22.15 6.70 -38.11
CA GLU A 16 21.03 5.97 -37.52
C GLU A 16 20.19 6.95 -36.70
N ASN A 17 19.17 7.54 -37.35
CA ASN A 17 18.04 8.13 -36.66
C ASN A 17 17.19 6.99 -36.07
N SER A 18 17.50 6.57 -34.84
CA SER A 18 16.56 5.80 -34.02
C SER A 18 15.50 6.77 -33.50
N VAL A 19 14.40 6.85 -34.24
CA VAL A 19 13.18 7.57 -33.84
C VAL A 19 12.65 6.88 -32.59
N GLU A 20 12.89 7.48 -31.42
CA GLU A 20 12.12 7.18 -30.21
C GLU A 20 10.67 7.52 -30.54
N ALA A 21 9.87 6.48 -30.79
CA ALA A 21 8.43 6.64 -30.83
C ALA A 21 7.99 7.01 -29.41
N HIS A 22 7.84 8.31 -29.17
CA HIS A 22 7.01 8.82 -28.10
C HIS A 22 5.63 8.15 -28.21
N ASP A 23 5.36 7.18 -27.35
CA ASP A 23 4.05 6.58 -27.16
C ASP A 23 3.19 7.61 -26.42
N GLY A 24 2.68 8.58 -27.17
CA GLY A 24 1.82 9.68 -26.71
C GLY A 24 0.39 9.24 -26.41
N ASN A 25 0.24 8.11 -25.74
CA ASN A 25 -1.04 7.59 -25.28
C ASN A 25 -1.07 7.66 -23.75
N ASP A 26 -1.97 8.46 -23.19
CA ASP A 26 -2.26 8.51 -21.75
C ASP A 26 -2.79 7.13 -21.31
N PHE A 27 -1.88 6.20 -21.03
CA PHE A 27 -2.23 4.89 -20.50
C PHE A 27 -2.80 5.06 -19.09
N LYS A 28 -4.05 4.66 -18.89
CA LYS A 28 -4.72 4.66 -17.58
C LYS A 28 -4.97 3.23 -17.13
N ILE A 29 -4.63 2.95 -15.87
CA ILE A 29 -4.96 1.66 -15.23
C ILE A 29 -6.48 1.55 -15.14
N PRO A 30 -7.12 0.50 -15.71
CA PRO A 30 -8.56 0.34 -15.67
C PRO A 30 -9.03 -0.09 -14.28
N VAL A 31 -10.25 0.31 -13.91
CA VAL A 31 -10.92 -0.15 -12.69
C VAL A 31 -11.60 -1.48 -12.97
N LEU A 32 -11.31 -2.50 -12.15
CA LEU A 32 -11.87 -3.86 -12.20
C LEU A 32 -11.91 -4.45 -13.62
N PRO A 33 -10.76 -4.55 -14.33
CA PRO A 33 -10.73 -5.11 -15.68
C PRO A 33 -11.27 -6.54 -15.66
N TYR A 34 -12.07 -6.88 -16.68
CA TYR A 34 -12.72 -8.17 -16.80
C TYR A 34 -12.06 -8.99 -17.90
N GLY A 35 -11.70 -10.23 -17.58
CA GLY A 35 -11.18 -11.15 -18.59
C GLY A 35 -10.76 -12.51 -18.03
N GLN A 36 -10.16 -13.32 -18.89
CA GLN A 36 -9.73 -14.70 -18.58
C GLN A 36 -8.25 -14.98 -18.84
N HIS A 37 -7.67 -14.33 -19.85
CA HIS A 37 -6.31 -14.59 -20.33
C HIS A 37 -5.40 -13.42 -19.99
N LEU A 38 -4.56 -13.60 -18.98
CA LEU A 38 -3.58 -12.62 -18.54
C LEU A 38 -2.22 -12.91 -19.19
N VAL A 39 -1.64 -11.91 -19.82
CA VAL A 39 -0.28 -11.93 -20.38
C VAL A 39 0.55 -10.89 -19.64
N ILE A 40 1.70 -11.30 -19.10
CA ILE A 40 2.68 -10.41 -18.51
C ILE A 40 3.90 -10.40 -19.44
N ASP A 41 4.16 -9.26 -20.05
CA ASP A 41 5.32 -8.99 -20.89
C ASP A 41 6.42 -8.34 -20.04
N ILE A 42 7.54 -9.04 -19.91
CA ILE A 42 8.71 -8.61 -19.15
C ILE A 42 9.66 -7.85 -20.08
N GLN A 43 9.79 -6.55 -19.85
CA GLN A 43 10.63 -5.67 -20.67
C GLN A 43 12.08 -5.66 -20.18
N THR A 44 12.30 -5.57 -18.87
CA THR A 44 13.63 -5.40 -18.29
C THR A 44 13.78 -6.15 -16.96
N THR A 45 15.04 -6.29 -16.52
CA THR A 45 15.43 -6.82 -15.20
C THR A 45 16.12 -5.73 -14.38
N TRP A 46 16.30 -5.97 -13.08
CA TRP A 46 17.03 -5.06 -12.20
C TRP A 46 18.55 -5.00 -12.45
N GLY A 47 19.10 -5.83 -13.34
CA GLY A 47 20.50 -5.72 -13.75
C GLY A 47 21.16 -7.00 -14.28
N ASP A 48 20.53 -8.17 -14.14
CA ASP A 48 21.06 -9.41 -14.72
C ASP A 48 20.78 -9.46 -16.24
N ARG A 49 21.83 -9.67 -17.03
CA ARG A 49 21.78 -9.65 -18.51
C ARG A 49 21.40 -11.00 -19.12
N HIS A 50 21.39 -12.07 -18.33
CA HIS A 50 21.31 -13.45 -18.79
C HIS A 50 20.08 -14.16 -18.26
N TYR A 51 19.52 -13.73 -17.14
CA TYR A 51 18.41 -14.39 -16.49
C TYR A 51 17.39 -13.42 -15.93
N VAL A 52 16.13 -13.87 -15.93
CA VAL A 52 15.02 -13.21 -15.26
C VAL A 52 14.25 -14.21 -14.42
N GLY A 53 13.80 -13.80 -13.24
CA GLY A 53 13.02 -14.66 -12.36
C GLY A 53 12.00 -13.89 -11.54
N LEU A 54 11.14 -14.67 -10.90
CA LEU A 54 10.13 -14.22 -9.95
C LEU A 54 9.97 -15.30 -8.86
N ASN A 55 9.44 -14.91 -7.71
CA ASN A 55 9.03 -15.81 -6.65
C ASN A 55 7.58 -16.26 -6.84
N GLY A 56 6.70 -15.38 -7.30
CA GLY A 56 5.27 -15.68 -7.29
C GLY A 56 4.40 -14.61 -7.92
N ILE A 57 3.19 -14.99 -8.28
CA ILE A 57 2.15 -14.12 -8.82
C ILE A 57 0.83 -14.52 -8.16
N GLU A 58 0.17 -13.55 -7.54
CA GLU A 58 -1.16 -13.76 -6.96
C GLU A 58 -2.16 -12.84 -7.65
N VAL A 59 -3.34 -13.36 -7.97
CA VAL A 59 -4.41 -12.61 -8.61
C VAL A 59 -5.67 -12.76 -7.76
N PHE A 60 -6.31 -11.66 -7.43
CA PHE A 60 -7.52 -11.63 -6.63
C PHE A 60 -8.67 -10.99 -7.41
N SER A 61 -9.86 -11.57 -7.26
CA SER A 61 -11.07 -11.13 -7.94
C SER A 61 -11.76 -9.96 -7.21
N SER A 62 -12.75 -9.34 -7.85
CA SER A 62 -13.63 -8.35 -7.23
C SER A 62 -14.45 -8.87 -6.04
N LYS A 63 -14.46 -10.18 -5.79
CA LYS A 63 -15.06 -10.79 -4.59
C LYS A 63 -14.06 -10.97 -3.44
N GLY A 64 -12.81 -10.58 -3.64
CA GLY A 64 -11.70 -10.83 -2.72
C GLY A 64 -11.10 -12.23 -2.78
N GLU A 65 -11.73 -13.17 -3.49
CA GLU A 65 -11.24 -14.54 -3.61
C GLU A 65 -10.02 -14.61 -4.55
N PRO A 66 -8.99 -15.44 -4.24
CA PRO A 66 -7.92 -15.75 -5.17
C PRO A 66 -8.47 -16.36 -6.46
N VAL A 67 -8.01 -15.86 -7.60
CA VAL A 67 -8.46 -16.33 -8.91
C VAL A 67 -7.86 -17.71 -9.18
N GLN A 68 -8.72 -18.68 -9.44
CA GLN A 68 -8.27 -20.03 -9.80
C GLN A 68 -7.62 -20.04 -11.18
N ILE A 69 -6.36 -20.49 -11.23
CA ILE A 69 -5.57 -20.59 -12.45
C ILE A 69 -5.74 -21.99 -13.04
N SER A 70 -6.18 -22.04 -14.29
CA SER A 70 -6.33 -23.29 -15.04
C SER A 70 -5.02 -23.73 -15.70
N LYS A 71 -4.21 -22.76 -16.15
CA LYS A 71 -2.94 -23.00 -16.83
C LYS A 71 -2.02 -21.81 -16.67
N ILE A 72 -0.73 -22.09 -16.50
CA ILE A 72 0.34 -21.11 -16.56
C ILE A 72 1.47 -21.63 -17.47
N THR A 73 1.99 -20.76 -18.33
CA THR A 73 3.14 -21.04 -19.21
C THR A 73 3.99 -19.80 -19.37
N ALA A 74 5.24 -19.95 -19.79
CA ALA A 74 6.11 -18.82 -20.13
C ALA A 74 6.87 -19.08 -21.42
N ASP A 75 7.31 -17.99 -22.05
CA ASP A 75 8.24 -18.00 -23.18
C ASP A 75 9.35 -16.96 -22.93
N PRO A 76 10.60 -17.38 -22.66
CA PRO A 76 11.04 -18.77 -22.49
C PRO A 76 10.45 -19.44 -21.23
N PRO A 77 10.25 -20.77 -21.23
CA PRO A 77 9.52 -21.47 -20.16
C PRO A 77 10.24 -21.43 -18.81
N ASP A 78 11.51 -21.83 -18.78
CA ASP A 78 12.39 -21.80 -17.62
C ASP A 78 13.84 -22.10 -18.05
N ILE A 79 14.76 -22.14 -17.10
CA ILE A 79 16.20 -22.34 -17.32
C ILE A 79 16.54 -23.69 -17.98
N ASN A 80 15.65 -24.70 -17.90
CA ASN A 80 15.88 -26.02 -18.47
C ASN A 80 15.84 -26.04 -20.01
N ILE A 81 15.44 -24.94 -20.66
CA ILE A 81 15.61 -24.80 -22.12
C ILE A 81 17.09 -24.77 -22.54
N LEU A 82 18.00 -24.40 -21.62
CA LEU A 82 19.42 -24.35 -21.88
C LEU A 82 20.04 -25.77 -21.77
N PRO A 83 20.91 -26.20 -22.69
CA PRO A 83 21.46 -27.57 -22.73
C PRO A 83 22.22 -28.05 -21.48
N VAL A 84 22.66 -27.11 -20.64
CA VAL A 84 23.42 -27.39 -19.40
C VAL A 84 22.47 -27.80 -18.27
N TYR A 85 21.19 -27.44 -18.39
CA TYR A 85 20.14 -27.69 -17.42
C TYR A 85 19.16 -28.71 -17.99
N GLY A 86 18.38 -29.36 -17.14
CA GLY A 86 17.46 -30.41 -17.58
C GLY A 86 16.53 -30.95 -16.51
N ASN A 87 16.88 -30.77 -15.23
CA ASN A 87 16.04 -31.07 -14.07
C ASN A 87 16.21 -29.98 -12.98
N ASP A 88 16.44 -28.74 -13.39
CA ASP A 88 16.49 -27.61 -12.47
C ASP A 88 15.07 -27.33 -11.92
N PRO A 89 14.91 -27.16 -10.59
CA PRO A 89 13.60 -27.06 -9.97
C PRO A 89 12.89 -25.73 -10.23
N ARG A 90 13.56 -24.74 -10.85
CA ARG A 90 13.03 -23.38 -11.00
C ARG A 90 12.08 -23.22 -12.19
N ILE A 91 10.94 -23.90 -12.10
CA ILE A 91 9.97 -24.07 -13.19
C ILE A 91 8.78 -23.10 -13.06
N ILE A 92 8.04 -22.91 -14.16
CA ILE A 92 6.97 -21.91 -14.25
C ILE A 92 5.82 -22.11 -13.26
N THR A 93 5.52 -23.36 -12.87
CA THR A 93 4.43 -23.66 -11.93
C THR A 93 4.69 -23.15 -10.53
N ASN A 94 5.95 -22.85 -10.18
CA ASN A 94 6.30 -22.31 -8.86
C ASN A 94 5.72 -20.91 -8.65
N LEU A 95 5.41 -20.17 -9.73
CA LEU A 95 4.82 -18.83 -9.61
C LEU A 95 3.43 -18.82 -8.95
N ILE A 96 2.78 -19.98 -8.83
CA ILE A 96 1.40 -20.10 -8.35
C ILE A 96 1.28 -21.17 -7.24
N ASP A 97 2.39 -21.56 -6.61
CA ASP A 97 2.41 -22.60 -5.59
C ASP A 97 2.10 -22.07 -4.17
N GLY A 98 2.03 -20.75 -4.01
CA GLY A 98 1.72 -20.06 -2.76
C GLY A 98 2.94 -19.84 -1.84
N VAL A 99 4.12 -20.35 -2.17
CA VAL A 99 5.33 -20.23 -1.33
C VAL A 99 6.15 -19.01 -1.77
N ASN A 100 5.58 -17.83 -1.58
CA ASN A 100 6.12 -16.60 -2.17
C ASN A 100 7.30 -15.99 -1.39
N ARG A 101 7.26 -16.04 -0.05
CA ARG A 101 8.30 -15.48 0.85
C ARG A 101 9.45 -16.47 1.07
N THR A 102 10.20 -16.76 0.02
CA THR A 102 11.23 -17.81 0.04
C THR A 102 12.53 -17.41 -0.67
N GLN A 103 13.59 -18.15 -0.35
CA GLN A 103 14.87 -18.15 -1.05
C GLN A 103 15.20 -19.52 -1.66
N ASP A 104 14.32 -20.51 -1.44
CA ASP A 104 14.51 -21.88 -1.88
C ASP A 104 14.24 -22.02 -3.38
N ASP A 105 15.23 -22.49 -4.14
CA ASP A 105 15.13 -22.72 -5.59
C ASP A 105 13.97 -23.64 -5.98
N MET A 106 13.45 -24.46 -5.06
CA MET A 106 12.27 -25.32 -5.27
C MET A 106 10.98 -24.53 -5.50
N HIS A 107 10.95 -23.26 -5.11
CA HIS A 107 9.77 -22.39 -5.12
C HIS A 107 10.01 -21.10 -5.93
N LEU A 108 11.09 -21.05 -6.73
CA LEU A 108 11.39 -19.90 -7.59
C LEU A 108 11.15 -20.24 -9.05
N TRP A 109 10.87 -19.25 -9.88
CA TRP A 109 10.96 -19.38 -11.32
C TRP A 109 12.20 -18.65 -11.84
N LEU A 110 12.88 -19.23 -12.83
CA LEU A 110 14.02 -18.60 -13.49
C LEU A 110 14.04 -19.01 -14.96
N ALA A 111 14.16 -18.02 -15.85
CA ALA A 111 14.24 -18.22 -17.28
C ALA A 111 15.44 -17.46 -17.87
N PRO A 112 15.99 -17.89 -19.02
CA PRO A 112 17.01 -17.10 -19.72
C PRO A 112 16.41 -15.78 -20.19
N PHE A 113 17.18 -14.71 -20.05
CA PHE A 113 16.81 -13.37 -20.47
C PHE A 113 17.74 -12.89 -21.58
N THR A 114 17.17 -12.28 -22.61
CA THR A 114 17.92 -11.63 -23.69
C THR A 114 17.39 -10.21 -23.90
N PRO A 115 18.14 -9.16 -23.52
CA PRO A 115 17.69 -7.78 -23.66
C PRO A 115 17.16 -7.47 -25.07
N GLY A 116 16.00 -6.80 -25.15
CA GLY A 116 15.34 -6.44 -26.41
C GLY A 116 14.59 -7.57 -27.12
N LYS A 117 14.55 -8.78 -26.54
CA LYS A 117 13.62 -9.84 -26.96
C LYS A 117 12.40 -9.87 -26.05
N SER A 118 11.31 -10.44 -26.55
CA SER A 118 10.09 -10.64 -25.78
C SER A 118 10.25 -11.77 -24.77
N HIS A 119 9.71 -11.56 -23.56
CA HIS A 119 9.65 -12.57 -22.51
C HIS A 119 8.27 -12.50 -21.89
N PHE A 120 7.51 -13.57 -21.99
CA PHE A 120 6.09 -13.58 -21.62
C PHE A 120 5.79 -14.62 -20.55
N ILE A 121 4.87 -14.28 -19.65
CA ILE A 121 4.15 -15.23 -18.81
C ILE A 121 2.67 -15.17 -19.22
N PHE A 122 2.08 -16.33 -19.47
CA PHE A 122 0.67 -16.50 -19.84
C PHE A 122 -0.05 -17.24 -18.72
N ILE A 123 -1.15 -16.67 -18.24
CA ILE A 123 -1.99 -17.21 -17.17
C ILE A 123 -3.43 -17.26 -17.66
N ASP A 124 -4.01 -18.46 -17.69
CA ASP A 124 -5.41 -18.69 -18.05
C ASP A 124 -6.24 -18.93 -16.77
N PHE A 125 -7.20 -18.07 -16.48
CA PHE A 125 -8.14 -18.26 -15.37
C PHE A 125 -9.17 -19.36 -15.71
N VAL A 126 -9.63 -20.09 -14.68
CA VAL A 126 -10.69 -21.10 -14.86
C VAL A 126 -11.98 -20.45 -15.38
N ASN A 127 -12.33 -19.27 -14.87
CA ASN A 127 -13.49 -18.50 -15.31
C ASN A 127 -13.08 -17.04 -15.55
N SER A 128 -13.69 -16.40 -16.54
CA SER A 128 -13.56 -14.94 -16.71
C SER A 128 -14.08 -14.22 -15.46
N CYS A 129 -13.29 -13.28 -14.93
CA CYS A 129 -13.62 -12.55 -13.72
C CYS A 129 -13.14 -11.10 -13.79
N GLN A 130 -13.66 -10.26 -12.88
CA GLN A 130 -13.10 -8.94 -12.64
C GLN A 130 -11.88 -9.09 -11.73
N VAL A 131 -10.73 -8.60 -12.19
CA VAL A 131 -9.48 -8.61 -11.42
C VAL A 131 -9.46 -7.36 -10.54
N ALA A 132 -9.28 -7.52 -9.24
CA ALA A 132 -9.21 -6.42 -8.28
C ALA A 132 -7.80 -6.12 -7.80
N MET A 133 -6.94 -7.14 -7.74
CA MET A 133 -5.55 -6.99 -7.34
C MET A 133 -4.68 -8.03 -8.03
N ILE A 134 -3.48 -7.63 -8.45
CA ILE A 134 -2.41 -8.54 -8.84
C ILE A 134 -1.19 -8.23 -7.97
N ARG A 135 -0.64 -9.23 -7.30
CA ARG A 135 0.61 -9.12 -6.54
C ARG A 135 1.73 -9.85 -7.27
N ILE A 136 2.86 -9.16 -7.43
CA ILE A 136 4.07 -9.72 -8.04
C ILE A 136 5.13 -9.86 -6.94
N TRP A 137 5.49 -11.10 -6.63
CA TRP A 137 6.61 -11.42 -5.76
C TRP A 137 7.87 -11.57 -6.61
N ASN A 138 8.78 -10.62 -6.46
CA ASN A 138 9.98 -10.51 -7.27
C ASN A 138 11.09 -11.48 -6.80
N TYR A 139 12.10 -11.72 -7.65
CA TYR A 139 13.10 -12.76 -7.44
C TYR A 139 13.97 -12.54 -6.19
N ASN A 140 13.80 -13.38 -5.17
CA ASN A 140 14.33 -13.16 -3.84
C ASN A 140 15.43 -14.14 -3.40
N LYS A 141 16.04 -14.92 -4.31
CA LYS A 141 17.05 -15.95 -3.98
C LYS A 141 18.15 -15.49 -3.01
N SER A 142 18.67 -14.28 -3.19
CA SER A 142 19.63 -13.65 -2.27
C SER A 142 19.83 -12.17 -2.65
N ARG A 143 20.44 -11.38 -1.76
CA ARG A 143 20.75 -9.95 -2.00
C ARG A 143 21.50 -9.69 -3.32
N ILE A 144 22.40 -10.59 -3.71
CA ILE A 144 23.18 -10.46 -4.95
C ILE A 144 22.45 -11.02 -6.17
N HIS A 145 21.48 -11.91 -5.98
CA HIS A 145 20.75 -12.53 -7.08
C HIS A 145 19.42 -11.81 -7.38
N SER A 146 18.93 -10.95 -6.50
CA SER A 146 17.70 -10.18 -6.72
C SER A 146 17.78 -9.21 -7.90
N PHE A 147 18.97 -8.98 -8.46
CA PHE A 147 19.14 -8.28 -9.74
C PHE A 147 18.59 -9.06 -10.95
N ARG A 148 18.29 -10.36 -10.79
CA ARG A 148 17.53 -11.17 -11.76
C ARG A 148 16.03 -10.90 -11.70
N GLY A 149 15.59 -10.14 -10.72
CA GLY A 149 14.19 -9.75 -10.60
C GLY A 149 13.73 -8.94 -11.81
N VAL A 150 12.45 -9.08 -12.10
CA VAL A 150 11.74 -8.30 -13.10
C VAL A 150 11.71 -6.83 -12.67
N LYS A 151 11.90 -5.91 -13.62
CA LYS A 151 11.84 -4.46 -13.38
C LYS A 151 10.66 -3.84 -14.13
N ASP A 152 10.74 -3.65 -15.43
CA ASP A 152 9.65 -3.03 -16.19
C ASP A 152 8.75 -4.11 -16.81
N ILE A 153 7.42 -4.01 -16.61
CA ILE A 153 6.44 -4.95 -17.20
C ILE A 153 5.24 -4.27 -17.83
N ILE A 154 4.57 -5.00 -18.71
CA ILE A 154 3.25 -4.69 -19.24
C ILE A 154 2.34 -5.89 -18.97
N MET A 155 1.17 -5.65 -18.40
CA MET A 155 0.14 -6.68 -18.23
C MET A 155 -1.02 -6.41 -19.19
N VAL A 156 -1.44 -7.45 -19.90
CA VAL A 156 -2.55 -7.43 -20.84
C VAL A 156 -3.56 -8.50 -20.43
N LEU A 157 -4.82 -8.14 -20.25
CA LEU A 157 -5.92 -9.05 -19.94
C LEU A 157 -6.90 -9.04 -21.12
N ASP A 158 -7.10 -10.19 -21.78
CA ASP A 158 -7.96 -10.33 -22.97
C ASP A 158 -7.76 -9.19 -24.00
N GLU A 159 -6.50 -8.99 -24.41
CA GLU A 159 -6.06 -7.95 -25.36
C GLU A 159 -6.10 -6.49 -24.84
N GLN A 160 -6.61 -6.25 -23.64
CA GLN A 160 -6.58 -4.93 -23.01
C GLN A 160 -5.36 -4.76 -22.12
N CYS A 161 -4.53 -3.75 -22.38
CA CYS A 161 -3.46 -3.37 -21.45
C CYS A 161 -4.08 -2.89 -20.13
N ILE A 162 -3.75 -3.57 -19.02
CA ILE A 162 -4.26 -3.25 -17.68
C ILE A 162 -3.19 -2.64 -16.79
N PHE A 163 -1.91 -2.91 -17.02
CA PHE A 163 -0.82 -2.31 -16.25
C PHE A 163 0.42 -2.10 -17.12
N LYS A 164 1.15 -1.01 -16.89
CA LYS A 164 2.45 -0.70 -17.49
C LYS A 164 3.24 0.09 -16.45
N GLY A 165 4.33 -0.48 -15.94
CA GLY A 165 5.08 0.14 -14.84
C GLY A 165 6.30 -0.66 -14.40
N GLU A 166 7.04 -0.05 -13.47
CA GLU A 166 8.18 -0.65 -12.77
C GLU A 166 7.70 -1.50 -11.58
N ILE A 167 8.38 -2.62 -11.30
CA ILE A 167 8.16 -3.52 -10.18
C ILE A 167 9.34 -3.44 -9.22
N ALA A 168 9.06 -3.18 -7.95
CA ALA A 168 10.04 -3.08 -6.88
C ALA A 168 10.95 -4.32 -6.81
N LYS A 169 12.24 -4.07 -6.61
CA LYS A 169 13.24 -5.12 -6.45
C LYS A 169 13.06 -5.84 -5.12
N ALA A 170 13.16 -7.17 -5.12
CA ALA A 170 13.22 -7.92 -3.87
C ALA A 170 14.51 -7.63 -3.09
N SER A 171 14.39 -7.52 -1.77
CA SER A 171 15.49 -7.23 -0.85
C SER A 171 16.58 -8.31 -0.85
N GLY A 172 16.22 -9.56 -1.13
CA GLY A 172 17.11 -10.71 -0.98
C GLY A 172 17.27 -11.17 0.47
N ALA A 173 16.38 -10.76 1.39
CA ALA A 173 16.27 -11.25 2.76
C ALA A 173 15.03 -12.16 2.91
N LEU A 174 14.89 -12.88 4.02
CA LEU A 174 13.68 -13.67 4.34
C LEU A 174 12.67 -12.90 5.21
N SER A 175 13.12 -11.85 5.89
CA SER A 175 12.31 -11.00 6.76
C SER A 175 12.16 -9.59 6.18
N GLY A 176 11.01 -8.98 6.42
CA GLY A 176 10.67 -7.65 5.92
C GLY A 176 9.17 -7.51 5.67
N ALA A 177 8.72 -6.28 5.45
CA ALA A 177 7.35 -6.01 5.00
C ALA A 177 7.14 -6.58 3.58
N PRO A 178 5.90 -6.92 3.17
CA PRO A 178 5.61 -7.44 1.82
C PRO A 178 6.20 -6.61 0.67
N GLU A 179 6.19 -5.29 0.83
CA GLU A 179 6.75 -4.28 -0.07
C GLU A 179 8.29 -4.38 -0.27
N HIS A 180 8.99 -5.15 0.56
CA HIS A 180 10.41 -5.47 0.34
C HIS A 180 10.63 -6.63 -0.64
N PHE A 181 9.57 -7.28 -1.12
CA PHE A 181 9.65 -8.48 -1.95
C PHE A 181 9.05 -8.29 -3.34
N GLY A 182 8.46 -7.14 -3.65
CA GLY A 182 7.79 -6.85 -4.91
C GLY A 182 6.63 -5.88 -4.70
N ASP A 183 5.67 -5.88 -5.64
CA ASP A 183 4.59 -4.90 -5.67
C ASP A 183 3.19 -5.50 -5.66
N THR A 184 2.25 -4.74 -5.10
CA THR A 184 0.82 -5.01 -5.13
C THR A 184 0.14 -3.98 -6.02
N ILE A 185 -0.37 -4.41 -7.16
CA ILE A 185 -1.10 -3.59 -8.14
C ILE A 185 -2.60 -3.70 -7.86
N LEU A 186 -3.24 -2.57 -7.52
CA LEU A 186 -4.67 -2.48 -7.26
C LEU A 186 -5.43 -1.95 -8.47
N PHE A 187 -6.50 -2.64 -8.83
CA PHE A 187 -7.46 -2.24 -9.86
C PHE A 187 -8.79 -1.75 -9.26
N THR A 188 -8.82 -1.52 -7.95
CA THR A 188 -9.99 -1.04 -7.24
C THR A 188 -9.57 -0.11 -6.11
N THR A 189 -10.45 0.84 -5.80
CA THR A 189 -10.42 1.65 -4.59
C THR A 189 -11.67 1.41 -3.75
N ASP A 190 -12.42 0.36 -4.06
CA ASP A 190 -13.62 -0.05 -3.33
C ASP A 190 -13.21 -0.79 -2.05
N ASP A 191 -13.51 -0.18 -0.91
CA ASP A 191 -13.15 -0.69 0.41
C ASP A 191 -13.73 -2.09 0.69
N ASP A 192 -14.92 -2.41 0.17
CA ASP A 192 -15.54 -3.73 0.37
C ASP A 192 -14.71 -4.82 -0.34
N ILE A 193 -14.20 -4.51 -1.52
CA ILE A 193 -13.36 -5.43 -2.29
C ILE A 193 -12.00 -5.59 -1.61
N LEU A 194 -11.40 -4.49 -1.14
CA LEU A 194 -10.11 -4.53 -0.45
C LEU A 194 -10.18 -5.33 0.86
N GLU A 195 -11.25 -5.13 1.64
CA GLU A 195 -11.49 -5.91 2.86
C GLU A 195 -11.76 -7.38 2.53
N ALA A 196 -12.49 -7.68 1.45
CA ALA A 196 -12.69 -9.04 1.01
C ALA A 196 -11.37 -9.72 0.62
N ILE A 197 -10.50 -9.03 -0.14
CA ILE A 197 -9.15 -9.53 -0.49
C ILE A 197 -8.38 -9.85 0.78
N TYR A 198 -8.37 -8.93 1.74
CA TYR A 198 -7.67 -9.10 3.01
C TYR A 198 -8.12 -10.36 3.76
N CYS A 199 -9.42 -10.70 3.69
CA CYS A 199 -9.95 -11.90 4.34
C CYS A 199 -9.47 -13.22 3.73
N TYR A 200 -9.01 -13.21 2.48
CA TYR A 200 -8.52 -14.39 1.77
C TYR A 200 -7.00 -14.39 1.57
N ASP A 201 -6.31 -13.33 1.98
CA ASP A 201 -4.86 -13.20 1.81
C ASP A 201 -4.10 -13.91 2.94
N GLU A 202 -3.76 -15.18 2.70
CA GLU A 202 -3.03 -16.05 3.64
C GLU A 202 -1.61 -15.55 3.94
N THR A 203 -1.06 -14.63 3.12
CA THR A 203 0.26 -14.01 3.33
C THR A 203 0.37 -13.31 4.69
N TYR A 204 -0.76 -12.86 5.24
CA TYR A 204 -0.83 -12.17 6.54
C TYR A 204 -1.05 -13.11 7.74
N ASP A 205 -1.44 -14.37 7.54
CA ASP A 205 -1.63 -15.34 8.63
C ASP A 205 -0.31 -16.03 9.05
N GLY A 206 0.72 -16.02 8.18
CA GLY A 206 1.98 -16.76 8.36
C GLY A 206 3.04 -16.13 9.29
N GLU A 207 2.81 -14.93 9.83
CA GLU A 207 3.80 -14.26 10.71
C GLU A 207 3.82 -14.83 12.15
N MET A 208 2.90 -15.74 12.48
CA MET A 208 2.73 -16.26 13.84
C MET A 208 3.64 -17.46 14.20
N GLU A 209 4.35 -18.07 13.25
CA GLU A 209 5.04 -19.37 13.50
C GLU A 209 6.58 -19.39 13.43
N ASN A 210 7.28 -18.26 13.21
CA ASN A 210 8.75 -18.31 13.07
C ASN A 210 9.55 -17.33 13.95
N ALA A 211 9.10 -17.11 15.19
CA ALA A 211 9.82 -16.40 16.24
C ALA A 211 10.95 -17.26 16.89
N GLY A 212 11.78 -17.90 16.07
CA GLY A 212 12.68 -18.97 16.49
C GLY A 212 14.12 -18.89 15.98
N SER A 213 14.69 -17.71 15.75
CA SER A 213 16.17 -17.58 15.68
C SER A 213 16.65 -16.14 15.86
N LEU A 214 16.93 -15.77 17.11
CA LEU A 214 17.67 -14.56 17.43
C LEU A 214 19.15 -14.77 17.11
N ARG A 215 19.67 -14.08 16.08
CA ARG A 215 21.09 -13.74 15.99
C ARG A 215 21.22 -12.26 15.68
N TYR A 216 21.82 -11.56 16.64
CA TYR A 216 22.31 -10.19 16.56
C TYR A 216 23.02 -9.93 15.23
N GLU A 217 22.60 -8.91 14.48
CA GLU A 217 23.49 -8.24 13.53
C GLU A 217 23.78 -6.82 14.01
N GLU A 218 25.06 -6.54 14.14
CA GLU A 218 25.68 -5.31 14.59
C GLU A 218 25.33 -4.12 13.68
N GLU A 219 25.05 -2.99 14.32
CA GLU A 219 24.92 -1.67 13.71
C GLU A 219 26.17 -1.30 12.88
N LEU A 220 26.00 -1.09 11.57
CA LEU A 220 26.95 -0.34 10.76
C LEU A 220 26.41 1.07 10.52
N LYS A 221 26.98 2.04 11.26
CA LYS A 221 26.72 3.48 11.15
C LYS A 221 27.18 4.04 9.80
N ARG A 222 26.30 4.80 9.13
CA ARG A 222 26.62 5.66 7.98
C ARG A 222 27.26 6.98 8.46
N PRO A 223 28.27 7.56 7.77
CA PRO A 223 28.80 8.88 8.09
C PRO A 223 27.94 10.04 7.57
N THR A 224 28.01 11.14 8.31
CA THR A 224 27.23 12.39 8.20
C THR A 224 27.83 13.42 7.24
N THR A 225 26.97 14.25 6.61
CA THR A 225 27.18 15.66 6.17
C THR A 225 25.79 16.19 5.76
N ALA A 226 25.07 17.03 6.53
CA ALA A 226 25.18 18.48 6.78
C ALA A 226 25.05 19.38 5.52
N ASP A 227 23.89 20.03 5.31
CA ASP A 227 23.65 21.47 5.62
C ASP A 227 22.28 22.01 5.10
N ARG A 228 21.50 22.66 6.01
CA ARG A 228 20.77 23.97 5.94
C ARG A 228 19.65 24.20 4.90
N GLU A 229 18.62 25.04 5.07
CA GLU A 229 17.86 25.75 6.14
C GLU A 229 16.67 26.46 5.42
N GLY A 230 15.48 26.55 6.03
CA GLY A 230 14.51 27.67 5.89
C GLY A 230 13.51 27.72 4.72
N ASP A 231 12.18 27.58 4.99
CA ASP A 231 11.22 28.71 5.13
C ASP A 231 9.73 28.26 5.08
N GLU A 232 8.91 28.86 5.96
CA GLU A 232 7.49 28.60 6.24
C GLU A 232 6.48 29.10 5.18
N ARG A 233 5.27 28.48 5.12
CA ARG A 233 3.87 29.01 4.90
C ARG A 233 2.95 27.95 4.23
N PRO A 234 1.60 28.14 4.15
CA PRO A 234 0.57 28.47 5.14
C PRO A 234 -0.52 27.35 5.26
N PHE A 235 -1.41 27.43 6.27
CA PHE A 235 -2.49 26.47 6.52
C PHE A 235 -3.72 26.66 5.60
N THR A 236 -4.24 25.57 5.02
CA THR A 236 -5.58 25.52 4.41
C THR A 236 -6.37 24.29 4.88
N GLN A 237 -7.50 24.54 5.54
CA GLN A 237 -8.41 23.55 6.11
C GLN A 237 -9.53 23.23 5.10
N ALA A 238 -9.76 21.95 4.80
CA ALA A 238 -10.87 21.51 3.96
C ALA A 238 -12.16 21.33 4.78
N GLY A 239 -13.28 21.82 4.24
CA GLY A 239 -14.58 21.87 4.90
C GLY A 239 -15.28 20.50 5.04
N LYS A 240 -15.91 20.31 6.21
CA LYS A 240 -16.70 19.13 6.57
C LYS A 240 -17.96 18.99 5.71
N TYR A 241 -18.10 17.88 4.99
CA TYR A 241 -19.36 17.47 4.39
C TYR A 241 -20.18 16.65 5.41
N VAL A 242 -21.23 17.25 5.95
CA VAL A 242 -22.19 16.53 6.81
C VAL A 242 -23.17 15.78 5.92
N CYS A 243 -23.02 14.46 5.81
CA CYS A 243 -24.00 13.62 5.13
C CYS A 243 -25.17 13.31 6.09
N ARG A 244 -26.34 13.89 5.80
CA ARG A 244 -27.61 13.59 6.47
C ARG A 244 -28.18 12.27 5.91
N CYS A 245 -27.69 11.14 6.41
CA CYS A 245 -28.41 9.87 6.29
C CYS A 245 -28.73 9.33 7.68
N ILE A 246 -30.02 9.29 7.97
CA ILE A 246 -30.60 8.63 9.14
C ILE A 246 -30.41 7.13 8.92
N ILE A 247 -30.10 6.38 10.00
CA ILE A 247 -30.16 4.92 10.17
C ILE A 247 -28.79 4.19 10.09
N CYS A 248 -28.08 4.17 11.21
CA CYS A 248 -27.70 2.97 12.00
C CYS A 248 -26.93 3.46 13.23
N MET A 249 -27.67 3.96 14.23
CA MET A 249 -27.09 4.51 15.45
C MET A 249 -26.91 3.40 16.46
N PHE A 250 -25.66 3.10 16.80
CA PHE A 250 -25.37 2.31 17.97
C PHE A 250 -25.31 3.20 19.20
N SER A 251 -26.03 2.78 20.23
CA SER A 251 -26.13 3.43 21.52
C SER A 251 -25.16 2.74 22.48
N TYR A 252 -24.10 3.43 22.89
CA TYR A 252 -23.03 2.86 23.71
C TYR A 252 -22.97 3.49 25.08
N ILE A 253 -22.78 2.65 26.10
CA ILE A 253 -22.38 3.06 27.47
C ILE A 253 -20.85 3.02 27.65
N GLY A 254 -20.15 2.41 26.70
CA GLY A 254 -18.70 2.33 26.65
C GLY A 254 -18.25 1.66 25.35
N LEU A 255 -17.03 1.96 24.94
CA LEU A 255 -16.37 1.49 23.72
C LEU A 255 -15.03 0.87 24.11
N GLN A 256 -14.76 -0.37 23.70
CA GLN A 256 -13.49 -1.04 23.95
C GLN A 256 -12.80 -1.41 22.63
N LEU A 257 -11.56 -0.93 22.50
CA LEU A 257 -10.69 -1.12 21.36
C LEU A 257 -9.57 -2.07 21.76
N ASN A 258 -9.32 -3.11 20.98
CA ASN A 258 -8.20 -4.02 21.16
C ASN A 258 -7.23 -3.84 19.99
N PHE A 259 -6.04 -3.32 20.26
CA PHE A 259 -5.00 -3.17 19.26
C PHE A 259 -4.15 -4.45 19.19
N THR A 260 -4.07 -5.04 17.99
CA THR A 260 -3.48 -6.39 17.82
C THR A 260 -2.20 -6.38 17.01
N MET A 261 -1.92 -5.31 16.25
CA MET A 261 -0.73 -5.21 15.40
C MET A 261 -0.21 -3.78 15.32
N THR A 262 1.10 -3.66 15.18
CA THR A 262 1.81 -2.43 14.79
C THR A 262 2.20 -2.49 13.30
N TRP A 263 2.76 -1.41 12.76
CA TRP A 263 3.31 -1.39 11.40
C TRP A 263 4.68 -2.06 11.26
N GLY A 264 5.32 -2.49 12.36
CA GLY A 264 6.58 -3.22 12.32
C GLY A 264 7.40 -3.23 13.62
N ASP A 265 7.03 -2.45 14.64
CA ASP A 265 7.72 -2.50 15.95
C ASP A 265 7.19 -3.65 16.82
N SER A 266 8.08 -4.51 17.29
CA SER A 266 7.75 -5.70 18.09
C SER A 266 7.61 -5.43 19.59
N HIS A 267 7.98 -4.24 20.07
CA HIS A 267 8.08 -3.92 21.49
C HIS A 267 7.18 -2.78 21.93
N TYR A 268 6.80 -1.89 21.01
CA TYR A 268 6.03 -0.69 21.34
C TYR A 268 4.89 -0.45 20.36
N LEU A 269 3.76 -0.02 20.92
CA LEU A 269 2.58 0.39 20.17
C LEU A 269 2.17 1.79 20.60
N GLY A 270 1.89 2.67 19.63
CA GLY A 270 1.52 4.04 19.93
C GLY A 270 0.51 4.65 18.99
N LEU A 271 -0.05 5.76 19.43
CA LEU A 271 -0.95 6.64 18.69
C LEU A 271 -0.67 8.08 19.09
N THR A 272 -0.95 9.01 18.18
CA THR A 272 -0.86 10.45 18.45
C THR A 272 -2.19 11.01 18.94
N GLY A 273 -3.32 10.49 18.45
CA GLY A 273 -4.63 11.00 18.87
C GLY A 273 -5.79 10.09 18.52
N LEU A 274 -6.88 10.25 19.28
CA LEU A 274 -8.13 9.52 19.07
C LEU A 274 -9.34 10.43 19.36
N GLU A 275 -10.27 10.51 18.41
CA GLU A 275 -11.58 11.13 18.60
C GLU A 275 -12.71 10.13 18.36
N VAL A 276 -13.76 10.24 19.18
CA VAL A 276 -15.04 9.53 18.96
C VAL A 276 -15.99 10.47 18.25
N ILE A 277 -16.51 10.07 17.09
CA ILE A 277 -17.40 10.89 16.27
C ILE A 277 -18.85 10.60 16.63
N GLY A 278 -19.58 11.61 17.10
CA GLY A 278 -21.00 11.52 17.42
C GLY A 278 -21.89 11.50 16.17
N LYS A 279 -23.18 11.18 16.36
CA LYS A 279 -24.19 11.15 15.29
C LYS A 279 -24.35 12.42 14.46
N ASP A 280 -23.88 13.55 14.98
CA ASP A 280 -23.95 14.87 14.34
C ASP A 280 -22.67 15.20 13.55
N GLY A 281 -21.69 14.28 13.52
CA GLY A 281 -20.39 14.46 12.85
C GLY A 281 -19.40 15.31 13.66
N HIS A 282 -19.74 15.65 14.90
CA HIS A 282 -18.83 16.35 15.81
C HIS A 282 -18.12 15.35 16.71
N ALA A 283 -16.86 15.66 17.07
CA ALA A 283 -16.13 14.88 18.06
C ALA A 283 -16.81 15.01 19.43
N LEU A 284 -17.07 13.88 20.07
CA LEU A 284 -17.51 13.84 21.45
C LEU A 284 -16.36 14.28 22.35
N LYS A 285 -16.65 15.18 23.29
CA LYS A 285 -15.67 15.60 24.28
C LYS A 285 -15.50 14.49 25.31
N ILE A 286 -14.32 13.88 25.34
CA ILE A 286 -13.94 12.81 26.26
C ILE A 286 -13.01 13.41 27.31
N SER A 287 -13.21 13.10 28.59
CA SER A 287 -12.29 13.50 29.66
C SER A 287 -11.30 12.39 30.02
N THR A 288 -10.24 12.75 30.73
CA THR A 288 -9.20 11.80 31.19
C THR A 288 -9.75 10.69 32.08
N GLU A 289 -10.83 10.96 32.83
CA GLU A 289 -11.48 9.97 33.70
C GLU A 289 -12.33 8.97 32.91
N GLN A 290 -12.60 9.27 31.64
CA GLN A 290 -13.42 8.45 30.75
C GLN A 290 -12.60 7.49 29.91
N ILE A 291 -11.27 7.55 29.95
CA ILE A 291 -10.41 6.63 29.20
C ILE A 291 -9.57 5.78 30.15
N SER A 292 -9.39 4.52 29.81
CA SER A 292 -8.46 3.60 30.48
C SER A 292 -7.80 2.71 29.46
N ALA A 293 -6.55 2.32 29.70
CA ALA A 293 -5.83 1.41 28.82
C ALA A 293 -5.09 0.33 29.62
N SER A 294 -4.84 -0.80 28.95
CA SER A 294 -4.08 -1.93 29.47
C SER A 294 -3.22 -2.50 28.35
N PRO A 295 -1.89 -2.36 28.41
CA PRO A 295 -1.11 -1.51 29.33
C PRO A 295 -1.52 -0.04 29.29
N GLN A 296 -1.30 0.70 30.39
CA GLN A 296 -1.71 2.11 30.47
C GLN A 296 -0.77 3.00 29.66
N ASP A 297 0.54 2.86 29.88
CA ASP A 297 1.63 3.54 29.15
C ASP A 297 2.97 2.88 29.53
N LEU A 298 4.09 3.44 29.07
CA LEU A 298 5.42 2.90 29.38
C LEU A 298 5.75 2.87 30.88
N ASN A 299 5.13 3.69 31.72
CA ASN A 299 5.43 3.73 33.16
C ASN A 299 4.95 2.48 33.92
N ASP A 300 4.21 1.58 33.25
CA ASP A 300 3.89 0.25 33.78
C ASP A 300 5.13 -0.67 33.84
N LEU A 301 6.18 -0.36 33.08
CA LEU A 301 7.42 -1.12 33.08
C LEU A 301 8.36 -0.67 34.22
N PRO A 302 8.98 -1.60 34.98
CA PRO A 302 9.89 -1.26 36.08
C PRO A 302 11.11 -0.42 35.66
N GLU A 303 11.48 -0.49 34.38
CA GLU A 303 12.64 0.20 33.80
C GLU A 303 12.34 1.65 33.40
N TYR A 304 11.06 2.03 33.35
CA TYR A 304 10.60 3.34 32.93
C TYR A 304 9.96 4.07 34.11
N THR A 305 10.41 5.29 34.37
CA THR A 305 9.80 6.16 35.39
C THR A 305 9.75 7.59 34.88
N GLY A 306 8.55 8.17 34.86
CA GLY A 306 8.32 9.55 34.43
C GLY A 306 8.37 9.74 32.91
N ASP A 307 8.07 8.72 32.12
CA ASP A 307 7.89 8.85 30.68
C ASP A 307 6.67 9.72 30.37
N SER A 308 6.81 10.68 29.46
CA SER A 308 5.77 11.65 29.14
C SER A 308 4.68 11.12 28.21
N ARG A 309 4.86 9.93 27.61
CA ARG A 309 3.96 9.35 26.60
C ARG A 309 2.76 8.62 27.20
N THR A 310 2.04 9.32 28.06
CA THR A 310 0.96 8.83 28.90
C THR A 310 -0.39 8.77 28.18
N LEU A 311 -1.37 8.06 28.76
CA LEU A 311 -2.68 7.81 28.14
C LEU A 311 -3.45 9.09 27.77
N GLU A 312 -3.36 10.14 28.60
CA GLU A 312 -4.04 11.41 28.36
C GLU A 312 -3.62 12.10 27.06
N LYS A 313 -2.45 11.75 26.49
CA LYS A 313 -1.97 12.32 25.23
C LYS A 313 -2.88 11.99 24.05
N LEU A 314 -3.60 10.87 24.10
CA LEU A 314 -4.59 10.51 23.07
C LEU A 314 -5.70 11.55 22.86
N ILE A 315 -5.99 12.35 23.88
CA ILE A 315 -7.12 13.29 23.90
C ILE A 315 -6.69 14.72 24.26
N ASP A 316 -5.39 15.02 24.20
CA ASP A 316 -4.88 16.35 24.55
C ASP A 316 -5.16 17.42 23.47
N GLY A 317 -5.58 16.97 22.28
CA GLY A 317 -5.96 17.81 21.13
C GLY A 317 -4.80 18.21 20.22
N THR A 318 -3.56 17.82 20.55
CA THR A 318 -2.35 18.11 19.77
C THR A 318 -2.06 16.97 18.79
N ASN A 319 -3.00 16.73 17.86
CA ASN A 319 -2.98 15.52 17.04
C ASN A 319 -2.05 15.57 15.82
N ILE A 320 -1.72 16.77 15.33
CA ILE A 320 -0.83 16.98 14.17
C ILE A 320 0.54 17.37 14.69
N THR A 321 1.32 16.38 15.15
CA THR A 321 2.61 16.60 15.81
C THR A 321 3.61 15.47 15.53
N VAL A 322 4.90 15.80 15.59
CA VAL A 322 6.04 14.85 15.63
C VAL A 322 6.68 14.81 17.02
N GLU A 323 6.28 15.72 17.91
CA GLU A 323 6.77 15.77 19.29
C GLU A 323 6.15 14.62 20.09
N ASP A 324 6.99 13.76 20.63
CA ASP A 324 6.55 12.57 21.34
C ASP A 324 5.91 12.86 22.70
N ASP A 325 6.18 14.03 23.29
CA ASP A 325 5.47 14.54 24.46
C ASP A 325 3.95 14.71 24.26
N HIS A 326 3.46 14.58 23.02
CA HIS A 326 2.06 14.61 22.63
C HIS A 326 1.59 13.28 22.04
N MET A 327 2.30 12.18 22.30
CA MET A 327 1.94 10.85 21.79
C MET A 327 1.77 9.88 22.94
N TRP A 328 0.86 8.94 22.77
CA TRP A 328 0.68 7.82 23.68
C TRP A 328 1.51 6.63 23.20
N LEU A 329 2.20 5.95 24.13
CA LEU A 329 2.99 4.77 23.84
C LEU A 329 2.89 3.75 24.97
N ILE A 330 2.68 2.49 24.59
CA ILE A 330 2.60 1.35 25.51
C ILE A 330 3.64 0.28 25.15
N PRO A 331 4.02 -0.58 26.11
CA PRO A 331 4.66 -1.85 25.75
C PRO A 331 3.70 -2.68 24.91
N PHE A 332 4.25 -3.33 23.89
CA PHE A 332 3.53 -4.18 22.96
C PHE A 332 4.15 -5.58 22.94
N SER A 333 3.29 -6.60 22.92
CA SER A 333 3.69 -7.98 22.73
C SER A 333 2.77 -8.64 21.70
N PHE A 334 3.34 -9.18 20.63
CA PHE A 334 2.53 -9.83 19.60
C PHE A 334 1.71 -10.99 20.19
N GLY A 335 0.42 -11.06 19.84
CA GLY A 335 -0.51 -12.09 20.31
C GLY A 335 -1.22 -11.78 21.63
N GLU A 336 -0.82 -10.73 22.35
CA GLU A 336 -1.50 -10.26 23.57
C GLU A 336 -2.55 -9.18 23.27
N ASP A 337 -3.51 -9.01 24.18
CA ASP A 337 -4.56 -7.98 24.06
C ASP A 337 -4.05 -6.63 24.60
N HIS A 338 -4.18 -5.57 23.79
CA HIS A 338 -3.83 -4.20 24.17
C HIS A 338 -5.10 -3.36 24.13
N LEU A 339 -5.73 -3.22 25.28
CA LEU A 339 -7.09 -2.71 25.39
C LEU A 339 -7.09 -1.21 25.69
N LEU A 340 -7.84 -0.43 24.92
CA LEU A 340 -8.22 0.95 25.20
C LEU A 340 -9.73 1.01 25.37
N THR A 341 -10.18 1.44 26.55
CA THR A 341 -11.61 1.52 26.90
C THR A 341 -12.01 2.97 27.12
N ILE A 342 -13.09 3.39 26.47
CA ILE A 342 -13.72 4.70 26.61
C ILE A 342 -15.08 4.49 27.28
N HIS A 343 -15.31 5.14 28.41
CA HIS A 343 -16.54 5.10 29.19
C HIS A 343 -17.36 6.36 28.93
N PHE A 344 -18.67 6.20 28.72
CA PHE A 344 -19.58 7.33 28.54
C PHE A 344 -20.52 7.43 29.74
N ASP A 345 -20.66 8.63 30.32
CA ASP A 345 -21.54 8.87 31.48
C ASP A 345 -23.03 8.68 31.15
N LYS A 346 -23.35 8.74 29.85
CA LYS A 346 -24.67 8.51 29.29
C LYS A 346 -24.54 7.70 28.02
N ILE A 347 -25.66 7.13 27.58
CA ILE A 347 -25.73 6.46 26.29
C ILE A 347 -25.44 7.46 25.18
N GLU A 348 -24.36 7.24 24.44
CA GLU A 348 -23.97 8.08 23.29
C GLU A 348 -24.23 7.35 21.97
N SER A 349 -24.62 8.12 20.94
CA SER A 349 -24.76 7.62 19.57
C SER A 349 -23.48 7.91 18.79
N ILE A 350 -22.68 6.88 18.55
CA ILE A 350 -21.38 6.99 17.86
C ILE A 350 -21.57 6.65 16.39
N ALA A 351 -21.08 7.54 15.51
CA ALA A 351 -21.05 7.36 14.08
C ALA A 351 -19.74 6.74 13.58
N GLY A 352 -18.64 6.94 14.32
CA GLY A 352 -17.33 6.42 13.95
C GLY A 352 -16.22 6.88 14.88
N LEU A 353 -14.98 6.65 14.45
CA LEU A 353 -13.75 7.00 15.16
C LEU A 353 -12.78 7.69 14.23
N ARG A 354 -11.99 8.62 14.76
CA ARG A 354 -10.92 9.27 14.01
C ARG A 354 -9.59 9.07 14.72
N PHE A 355 -8.62 8.56 14.00
CA PHE A 355 -7.30 8.19 14.50
C PHE A 355 -6.22 9.10 13.92
N TRP A 356 -5.25 9.45 14.75
CA TRP A 356 -3.94 9.95 14.34
C TRP A 356 -2.92 8.94 14.82
N ASN A 357 -2.26 8.27 13.88
CA ASN A 357 -1.33 7.20 14.20
C ASN A 357 0.01 7.75 14.71
N TYR A 358 0.83 6.90 15.35
CA TYR A 358 2.12 7.33 15.91
C TYR A 358 3.02 7.96 14.84
N ASN A 359 3.51 9.17 15.11
CA ASN A 359 4.03 10.05 14.06
C ASN A 359 5.40 10.69 14.37
N LYS A 360 6.13 10.20 15.37
CA LYS A 360 7.37 10.85 15.86
C LYS A 360 8.42 11.11 14.77
N SER A 361 8.64 10.14 13.90
CA SER A 361 9.60 10.22 12.78
C SER A 361 9.25 9.14 11.74
N PRO A 362 9.75 9.24 10.49
CA PRO A 362 9.54 8.19 9.49
C PRO A 362 9.95 6.80 9.97
N GLU A 363 11.00 6.70 10.78
CA GLU A 363 11.49 5.45 11.37
C GLU A 363 10.64 4.99 12.56
N ASP A 364 10.14 5.91 13.39
CA ASP A 364 9.36 5.55 14.57
C ASP A 364 7.89 5.27 14.26
N THR A 365 7.39 5.68 13.09
CA THR A 365 5.99 5.41 12.65
C THR A 365 5.66 3.91 12.53
N PHE A 366 6.68 3.04 12.52
CA PHE A 366 6.48 1.58 12.62
C PHE A 366 5.91 1.12 13.97
N ARG A 367 5.98 1.96 15.02
CA ARG A 367 5.26 1.76 16.30
C ARG A 367 3.77 2.04 16.21
N GLY A 368 3.33 2.66 15.12
CA GLY A 368 1.93 2.98 14.92
C GLY A 368 1.05 1.72 14.84
N VAL A 369 -0.20 1.85 15.27
CA VAL A 369 -1.21 0.80 15.18
C VAL A 369 -1.48 0.48 13.71
N SER A 370 -1.40 -0.81 13.35
CA SER A 370 -1.80 -1.31 12.03
C SER A 370 -3.20 -1.90 12.06
N LYS A 371 -3.51 -2.75 13.05
CA LYS A 371 -4.81 -3.43 13.14
C LYS A 371 -5.46 -3.28 14.50
N ARG A 372 -6.77 -3.01 14.50
CA ARG A 372 -7.62 -2.90 15.69
C ARG A 372 -8.83 -3.83 15.58
N LYS A 373 -9.07 -4.67 16.58
CA LYS A 373 -10.35 -5.36 16.80
C LYS A 373 -11.21 -4.55 17.77
N GLU A 374 -12.51 -4.46 17.53
CA GLU A 374 -13.43 -3.73 18.42
C GLU A 374 -14.27 -4.72 19.22
N ALA A 375 -14.18 -4.64 20.56
CA ALA A 375 -14.98 -5.45 21.47
C ALA A 375 -16.20 -4.63 21.91
N LEU A 376 -17.23 -4.56 21.06
CA LEU A 376 -18.51 -3.95 21.44
C LEU A 376 -19.36 -4.95 22.25
N PRO A 377 -20.23 -4.50 23.19
CA PRO A 377 -21.17 -5.38 23.89
C PRO A 377 -22.27 -5.99 22.99
N ALA A 378 -22.20 -5.84 21.66
CA ALA A 378 -23.07 -6.53 20.72
C ALA A 378 -22.36 -6.76 19.36
N LYS A 379 -21.63 -7.87 19.26
CA LYS A 379 -21.63 -8.81 18.12
C LYS A 379 -21.70 -8.22 16.69
N ILE A 380 -20.81 -7.33 16.25
CA ILE A 380 -20.77 -6.91 14.83
C ILE A 380 -19.37 -6.88 14.16
N TYR A 381 -18.23 -6.85 14.86
CA TYR A 381 -16.93 -6.73 14.16
C TYR A 381 -15.91 -7.75 14.63
N SER A 382 -15.92 -8.96 14.05
CA SER A 382 -14.96 -10.02 14.39
C SER A 382 -13.60 -9.90 13.67
N LYS A 383 -13.47 -9.05 12.63
CA LYS A 383 -12.28 -9.00 11.75
C LYS A 383 -11.32 -7.83 12.00
N GLY A 384 -11.79 -6.72 12.58
CA GLY A 384 -10.99 -5.54 12.89
C GLY A 384 -10.85 -4.57 11.71
N PHE A 385 -10.20 -3.42 11.92
CA PHE A 385 -9.98 -2.37 10.91
C PHE A 385 -8.48 -2.07 10.75
N LEU A 386 -8.05 -1.80 9.51
CA LEU A 386 -6.71 -1.32 9.20
C LEU A 386 -6.60 0.20 9.47
N ILE A 387 -5.58 0.58 10.23
CA ILE A 387 -5.23 1.96 10.55
C ILE A 387 -3.96 2.32 9.80
N ARG A 388 -4.04 3.30 8.90
CA ARG A 388 -2.95 3.84 8.09
C ARG A 388 -1.80 4.29 8.99
N LYS A 389 -0.58 3.92 8.63
CA LYS A 389 0.65 4.38 9.28
C LYS A 389 0.73 5.91 9.31
N GLY A 390 1.38 6.45 10.34
CA GLY A 390 1.71 7.87 10.37
C GLY A 390 2.72 8.23 9.28
N PRO A 391 2.68 9.45 8.73
CA PRO A 391 3.61 9.87 7.67
C PRO A 391 5.02 10.25 8.20
N GLY A 392 5.21 10.39 9.52
CA GLY A 392 6.48 10.75 10.16
C GLY A 392 6.81 12.24 10.12
N ASN A 393 5.80 13.08 9.89
CA ASN A 393 5.91 14.54 9.74
C ASN A 393 4.52 15.20 9.95
N CYS A 394 4.47 16.53 9.98
CA CYS A 394 3.26 17.28 10.30
C CYS A 394 2.81 18.22 9.19
N HIS A 395 3.18 17.92 7.96
CA HIS A 395 2.91 18.84 6.89
C HIS A 395 1.41 18.94 6.58
N PHE A 396 0.64 17.86 6.81
CA PHE A 396 -0.82 17.82 6.68
C PHE A 396 -1.47 17.10 7.86
N ASP A 397 -2.78 17.27 7.99
CA ASP A 397 -3.60 16.47 8.89
C ASP A 397 -3.71 15.04 8.36
N PHE A 398 -3.03 14.11 9.03
CA PHE A 398 -2.98 12.69 8.66
C PHE A 398 -4.09 11.86 9.34
N ALA A 399 -5.14 12.50 9.83
CA ALA A 399 -6.30 11.83 10.40
C ALA A 399 -6.86 10.73 9.47
N GLN A 400 -7.20 9.59 10.05
CA GLN A 400 -8.05 8.58 9.41
C GLN A 400 -9.36 8.47 10.16
N GLU A 401 -10.46 8.78 9.47
CA GLU A 401 -11.82 8.59 9.98
C GLU A 401 -12.36 7.24 9.51
N ILE A 402 -12.92 6.47 10.44
CA ILE A 402 -13.58 5.18 10.23
C ILE A 402 -15.02 5.35 10.69
N LEU A 403 -15.97 5.45 9.76
CA LEU A 403 -17.39 5.56 10.06
C LEU A 403 -18.04 4.17 10.10
N PHE A 404 -18.71 3.84 11.20
CA PHE A 404 -19.34 2.53 11.36
C PHE A 404 -20.46 2.29 10.35
N LEU A 405 -21.12 3.34 9.85
CA LEU A 405 -22.20 3.21 8.88
C LEU A 405 -21.74 2.56 7.57
N ASP A 406 -20.51 2.85 7.15
CA ASP A 406 -19.93 2.31 5.92
C ASP A 406 -19.80 0.78 5.98
N TYR A 407 -19.74 0.22 7.20
CA TYR A 407 -19.54 -1.22 7.44
C TYR A 407 -20.81 -1.95 7.92
N LEU A 408 -21.97 -1.27 7.95
CA LEU A 408 -23.24 -1.82 8.44
C LEU A 408 -24.25 -2.20 7.35
N GLN A 409 -23.96 -1.94 6.08
CA GLN A 409 -24.87 -2.29 4.99
C GLN A 409 -24.47 -3.59 4.31
N PRO A 410 -25.28 -4.67 4.42
CA PRO A 410 -25.54 -5.51 3.27
C PRO A 410 -26.48 -4.75 2.33
N GLN A 411 -25.95 -4.34 1.17
CA GLN A 411 -26.72 -4.01 -0.06
C GLN A 411 -27.78 -2.91 0.05
N LEU A 412 -27.48 -1.71 -0.45
CA LEU A 412 -28.48 -0.90 -1.17
C LEU A 412 -27.79 0.04 -2.17
N ILE A 413 -27.85 -0.37 -3.44
CA ILE A 413 -27.54 0.43 -4.63
C ILE A 413 -28.12 1.84 -4.46
N ASN A 414 -27.27 2.85 -4.32
CA ASN A 414 -27.68 4.24 -4.36
C ASN A 414 -28.15 4.59 -5.79
N LYS A 415 -29.46 4.49 -6.02
CA LYS A 415 -30.15 5.26 -7.06
C LYS A 415 -29.98 6.74 -6.73
N VAL A 416 -29.04 7.41 -7.41
CA VAL A 416 -28.87 8.86 -7.35
C VAL A 416 -30.17 9.56 -7.78
N GLN A 417 -30.85 10.17 -6.82
CA GLN A 417 -31.98 11.07 -7.09
C GLN A 417 -31.44 12.41 -7.62
N ARG A 418 -31.74 12.70 -8.89
CA ARG A 418 -31.56 14.02 -9.52
C ARG A 418 -32.31 15.10 -8.72
N ARG A 419 -31.57 16.07 -8.16
CA ARG A 419 -32.13 17.39 -7.84
C ARG A 419 -31.93 18.33 -9.03
N THR A 420 -33.04 18.77 -9.60
CA THR A 420 -33.11 19.78 -10.64
C THR A 420 -32.91 21.18 -10.07
N GLY A 421 -31.86 21.85 -10.53
CA GLY A 421 -31.82 23.30 -10.81
C GLY A 421 -31.75 24.27 -9.63
N SER A 422 -30.64 25.00 -9.53
CA SER A 422 -30.67 26.48 -9.52
C SER A 422 -29.29 27.06 -9.83
N LYS A 423 -29.32 28.09 -10.69
CA LYS A 423 -28.25 28.92 -11.27
C LYS A 423 -27.00 29.11 -10.38
N ARG A 424 -25.83 28.68 -10.87
CA ARG A 424 -24.52 29.10 -10.33
C ARG A 424 -23.95 30.25 -11.17
N LYS A 425 -23.67 31.37 -10.49
CA LYS A 425 -22.68 32.36 -10.92
C LYS A 425 -21.36 31.63 -11.09
N GLU A 426 -20.67 31.92 -12.18
CA GLU A 426 -19.30 31.47 -12.44
C GLU A 426 -18.39 32.04 -11.34
N GLN A 427 -18.02 31.20 -10.39
CA GLN A 427 -16.90 31.43 -9.48
C GLN A 427 -15.78 30.54 -9.97
N ALA A 428 -14.67 31.14 -10.40
CA ALA A 428 -13.44 30.40 -10.64
C ALA A 428 -12.95 29.89 -9.28
N ILE A 429 -12.81 28.56 -9.16
CA ILE A 429 -12.30 27.89 -7.98
C ILE A 429 -10.91 27.41 -8.37
N VAL A 430 -9.90 27.80 -7.60
CA VAL A 430 -8.52 27.33 -7.75
C VAL A 430 -8.31 26.20 -6.76
N PHE A 431 -7.79 25.07 -7.24
CA PHE A 431 -7.35 23.97 -6.39
C PHE A 431 -5.82 24.00 -6.33
N GLN A 432 -5.27 24.05 -5.12
CA GLN A 432 -3.84 23.95 -4.89
C GLN A 432 -3.59 22.62 -4.18
N PHE A 433 -2.84 21.73 -4.82
CA PHE A 433 -2.40 20.46 -4.23
C PHE A 433 -0.98 20.65 -3.72
N GLN A 434 -0.83 20.65 -2.40
CA GLN A 434 0.49 20.62 -1.78
C GLN A 434 0.79 19.17 -1.42
N LEU A 435 1.76 18.59 -2.12
CA LEU A 435 2.26 17.26 -1.81
C LEU A 435 3.37 17.42 -0.81
N LEU A 436 3.15 16.81 0.33
CA LEU A 436 3.81 17.22 1.54
C LEU A 436 4.82 16.19 1.99
N THR A 437 4.43 14.92 2.09
CA THR A 437 5.39 13.80 2.29
C THR A 437 4.97 12.51 1.64
N SER A 438 5.96 11.65 1.48
CA SER A 438 5.88 10.27 1.00
C SER A 438 6.17 9.29 2.13
N TRP A 439 5.77 8.03 1.91
CA TRP A 439 5.99 6.95 2.85
C TRP A 439 7.34 6.31 2.52
N GLY A 440 8.29 6.36 3.45
CA GLY A 440 9.59 5.69 3.31
C GLY A 440 10.64 6.42 2.44
N ASP A 441 10.27 7.44 1.68
CA ASP A 441 11.22 8.35 1.01
C ASP A 441 10.97 9.80 1.52
N PRO A 442 11.94 10.46 2.16
CA PRO A 442 11.75 11.82 2.68
C PRO A 442 11.98 12.93 1.65
N TYR A 443 12.41 12.61 0.42
CA TYR A 443 12.83 13.59 -0.59
C TYR A 443 11.93 13.64 -1.81
N TYR A 444 11.29 12.53 -2.17
CA TYR A 444 10.54 12.42 -3.43
C TYR A 444 9.12 11.91 -3.21
N ILE A 445 8.15 12.73 -3.62
CA ILE A 445 6.73 12.33 -3.66
C ILE A 445 6.38 12.02 -5.11
N GLY A 446 5.99 10.77 -5.34
CA GLY A 446 5.43 10.34 -6.61
C GLY A 446 3.91 10.46 -6.62
N LEU A 447 3.35 11.13 -7.62
CA LEU A 447 1.97 10.96 -8.03
C LEU A 447 1.94 10.42 -9.46
N ASN A 448 1.16 9.38 -9.69
CA ASN A 448 0.98 8.83 -11.02
C ASN A 448 -0.02 9.63 -11.88
N GLY A 449 -0.87 10.46 -11.25
CA GLY A 449 -1.81 11.32 -11.96
C GLY A 449 -2.75 12.07 -11.02
N LEU A 450 -3.39 13.12 -11.53
CA LEU A 450 -4.41 13.91 -10.85
C LEU A 450 -5.59 14.12 -11.80
N GLU A 451 -6.80 13.77 -11.36
CA GLU A 451 -8.02 13.95 -12.16
C GLU A 451 -9.07 14.69 -11.35
N LEU A 452 -9.74 15.66 -11.98
CA LEU A 452 -10.85 16.40 -11.40
C LEU A 452 -12.13 16.00 -12.14
N PHE A 453 -13.22 15.78 -11.40
CA PHE A 453 -14.52 15.44 -11.97
C PHE A 453 -15.57 16.47 -11.56
N ASN A 454 -16.50 16.77 -12.45
CA ASN A 454 -17.61 17.67 -12.15
C ASN A 454 -18.70 16.94 -11.34
N GLU A 455 -19.74 17.66 -10.91
CA GLU A 455 -20.87 17.12 -10.14
C GLU A 455 -21.65 15.99 -10.85
N ARG A 456 -21.38 15.75 -12.14
CA ARG A 456 -22.01 14.72 -12.98
C ARG A 456 -21.09 13.51 -13.21
N GLY A 457 -19.87 13.54 -12.67
CA GLY A 457 -18.86 12.51 -12.89
C GLY A 457 -18.13 12.63 -14.23
N ASP A 458 -18.28 13.75 -14.95
CA ASP A 458 -17.49 13.99 -16.16
C ASP A 458 -16.14 14.57 -15.77
N GLN A 459 -15.06 14.07 -16.38
CA GLN A 459 -13.71 14.59 -16.14
C GLN A 459 -13.64 16.06 -16.58
N ILE A 460 -13.19 16.92 -15.67
CA ILE A 460 -12.85 18.31 -15.94
C ILE A 460 -11.48 18.29 -16.61
N LEU A 461 -11.46 18.66 -17.89
CA LEU A 461 -10.24 18.73 -18.66
C LEU A 461 -9.37 19.89 -18.13
N LEU A 462 -8.23 19.55 -17.54
CA LEU A 462 -7.21 20.53 -17.17
C LEU A 462 -6.31 20.77 -18.39
N THR A 463 -6.34 21.99 -18.89
CA THR A 463 -5.39 22.50 -19.90
C THR A 463 -4.18 23.14 -19.22
N GLU A 464 -3.07 23.32 -19.93
CA GLU A 464 -1.87 24.03 -19.41
C GLU A 464 -2.19 25.45 -18.88
N ASN A 465 -3.25 26.09 -19.38
CA ASN A 465 -3.70 27.40 -18.89
C ASN A 465 -4.54 27.33 -17.60
N SER A 466 -4.81 26.14 -17.10
CA SER A 466 -5.65 25.85 -15.91
C SER A 466 -4.94 24.97 -14.88
N ILE A 467 -3.62 24.79 -15.03
CA ILE A 467 -2.71 24.10 -14.09
C ILE A 467 -1.73 25.13 -13.53
#